data_AF-A0A5J5I1L0-F1
#
_entry.id   AF-A0A5J5I1L0-F1
#
_cell.length_a   1.000
_cell.length_b   1.000
_cell.length_c   1.000
_cell.angle_alpha   90.00
_cell.angle_beta   90.00
_cell.angle_gamma   90.00
#
_symmetry.space_group_name_H-M   'P 1'
#
loop_
_entity.id
_entity.type
_entity.pdbx_description
1 polymer ?
#
loop_
_entity_poly.entity_id
_entity_poly.type
_entity_poly.pdbx_seq_one_letter_code
_entity_poly.pdbx_strand_id
1 'polypeptide(L)' 'MSLKARAQEKVERAGISNYSFDQDVLVMCGVRYTIEACECGEPDCDGVRLNKNMALMGRALQ' A
#
# COMPACT_ATOMS: atom_id res chain seq x y z
N MET A 1 -6.34 10.89 -10.99
CA MET A 1 -5.34 9.87 -10.58
C MET A 1 -6.05 8.71 -9.92
N SER A 2 -5.59 7.47 -10.11
CA SER A 2 -6.12 6.30 -9.41
C SER A 2 -5.49 6.17 -8.01
N LEU A 3 -6.16 5.44 -7.11
CA LEU A 3 -5.61 5.12 -5.78
C LEU A 3 -4.26 4.38 -5.88
N LYS A 4 -4.12 3.51 -6.89
CA LYS A 4 -2.88 2.80 -7.20
C LYS A 4 -1.71 3.75 -7.51
N ALA A 5 -1.93 4.77 -8.34
CA ALA A 5 -0.88 5.74 -8.69
C ALA A 5 -0.41 6.52 -7.44
N ARG A 6 -1.35 6.99 -6.62
CA ARG A 6 -1.05 7.70 -5.36
C ARG A 6 -0.31 6.81 -4.36
N ALA A 7 -0.68 5.53 -4.27
CA ALA A 7 0.02 4.56 -3.45
C ALA A 7 1.44 4.30 -3.96
N GLN A 8 1.62 4.23 -5.29
CA GLN A 8 2.95 4.08 -5.88
C GLN A 8 3.85 5.26 -5.51
N GLU A 9 3.39 6.50 -5.68
CA GLU A 9 4.14 7.70 -5.30
C GLU A 9 4.54 7.68 -3.83
N LYS A 10 3.61 7.27 -2.93
CA LYS A 10 3.88 7.15 -1.49
C LYS A 10 5.01 6.16 -1.20
N VAL A 11 5.01 5.00 -1.87
CA VAL A 11 5.98 3.91 -1.66
C VAL A 11 7.36 4.30 -2.21
N GLU A 12 7.39 4.90 -3.40
CA GLU A 12 8.63 5.39 -4.02
C GLU A 12 9.28 6.51 -3.21
N ARG A 13 8.47 7.44 -2.69
CA ARG A 13 8.95 8.53 -1.81
C ARG A 13 9.50 8.01 -0.48
N ALA A 14 8.97 6.90 0.02
CA ALA A 14 9.49 6.21 1.19
C ALA A 14 10.77 5.40 0.91
N GLY A 15 11.26 5.36 -0.34
CA GLY A 15 12.46 4.62 -0.74
C GLY A 15 12.27 3.11 -0.77
N ILE A 16 11.03 2.62 -0.80
CA ILE A 16 10.72 1.19 -0.80
C ILE A 16 10.79 0.70 -2.25
N SER A 17 11.81 -0.10 -2.56
CA SER A 17 12.03 -0.64 -3.91
C SER A 17 11.43 -2.04 -4.10
N ASN A 18 11.23 -2.78 -3.00
CA ASN A 18 10.69 -4.14 -3.03
C ASN A 18 9.17 -4.14 -2.82
N TYR A 19 8.45 -3.69 -3.86
CA TYR A 19 6.98 -3.71 -3.87
C TYR A 19 6.42 -4.19 -5.21
N SER A 20 5.19 -4.68 -5.17
CA SER A 20 4.41 -5.04 -6.35
C SER A 20 2.93 -4.77 -6.12
N PHE A 21 2.15 -4.73 -7.20
CA PHE A 21 0.71 -4.63 -7.13
C PHE A 21 0.07 -5.92 -7.65
N ASP A 22 -0.70 -6.59 -6.80
CA ASP A 22 -1.55 -7.72 -7.13
C ASP A 22 -3.00 -7.21 -7.21
N GLN A 23 -3.48 -6.92 -8.42
CA GLN A 23 -4.74 -6.21 -8.64
C GLN A 23 -4.79 -4.86 -7.91
N ASP A 24 -5.62 -4.75 -6.85
CA ASP A 24 -5.78 -3.58 -5.97
C ASP A 24 -5.05 -3.72 -4.62
N VAL A 25 -4.23 -4.77 -4.46
CA VAL A 25 -3.43 -5.03 -3.27
C VAL A 25 -1.98 -4.62 -3.51
N LEU A 26 -1.47 -3.73 -2.67
CA LEU A 26 -0.05 -3.39 -2.64
C LEU A 26 0.68 -4.43 -1.78
N VAL A 27 1.70 -5.08 -2.34
CA VAL A 27 2.56 -6.00 -1.60
C VAL A 27 3.91 -5.35 -1.41
N MET A 28 4.34 -5.12 -0.16
CA MET A 28 5.66 -4.58 0.17
C MET A 28 6.38 -5.54 1.10
N CYS A 29 7.58 -6.00 0.72
CA CYS A 29 8.37 -6.95 1.51
C CYS A 29 7.57 -8.20 1.95
N GLY A 30 6.70 -8.72 1.08
CA GLY A 30 5.83 -9.86 1.39
C GLY A 30 4.59 -9.56 2.24
N VAL A 31 4.41 -8.31 2.68
CA VAL A 31 3.24 -7.86 3.43
C VAL A 31 2.22 -7.27 2.48
N ARG A 32 0.96 -7.72 2.58
CA ARG A 32 -0.15 -7.23 1.75
C ARG A 32 -0.85 -6.04 2.40
N TYR A 33 -1.17 -5.03 1.62
CA TYR A 33 -1.84 -3.81 2.02
C TYR A 33 -3.03 -3.54 1.10
N THR A 34 -4.17 -3.24 1.70
CA THR A 34 -5.31 -2.68 0.99
C THR A 34 -5.10 -1.18 0.84
N ILE A 35 -5.41 -0.64 -0.34
CA ILE A 35 -5.27 0.78 -0.64
C ILE A 35 -6.65 1.44 -0.53
N GLU A 36 -6.78 2.42 0.35
CA GLU A 36 -8.01 3.18 0.54
C GLU A 36 -7.78 4.66 0.30
N ALA A 37 -8.83 5.37 -0.12
CA ALA A 37 -8.78 6.83 -0.22
C ALA A 37 -8.58 7.43 1.18
N CYS A 38 -7.74 8.46 1.27
CA CYS A 38 -7.57 9.23 2.50
C CYS A 38 -7.87 10.71 2.24
N GLU A 39 -8.73 11.28 3.09
CA GLU A 39 -9.19 12.66 3.00
C GLU A 39 -8.90 13.43 4.28
N CYS A 40 -7.87 13.03 5.04
CA CYS A 40 -7.57 13.62 6.34
C CYS A 40 -7.11 15.09 6.27
N GLY A 41 -6.84 15.64 5.08
CA GLY A 41 -6.50 17.05 4.90
C GLY A 41 -5.08 17.44 5.33
N GLU A 42 -4.28 16.47 5.81
CA GLU A 42 -2.92 16.71 6.27
C GLU A 42 -1.98 17.04 5.09
N PRO A 43 -1.02 17.97 5.27
CA PRO A 43 -0.14 18.44 4.19
C PRO A 43 0.80 17.37 3.63
N ASP A 44 1.09 16.32 4.40
CA ASP A 44 1.92 15.18 4.00
C ASP A 44 1.10 13.95 3.60
N CYS A 45 -0.23 14.07 3.53
CA CYS A 45 -1.05 12.95 3.11
C CYS A 45 -1.05 12.86 1.58
N ASP A 46 -0.50 11.76 1.06
CA ASP A 46 -0.64 11.37 -0.35
C ASP A 46 -2.10 11.09 -0.77
N GLY A 47 -3.06 11.25 0.16
CA GLY A 47 -4.49 10.96 0.06
C GLY A 47 -4.80 9.50 -0.24
N VAL A 48 -3.92 8.63 0.24
CA VAL A 48 -4.13 7.18 0.31
C VAL A 48 -3.72 6.66 1.68
N ARG A 49 -4.48 5.69 2.17
CA ARG A 49 -4.19 4.93 3.38
C ARG A 49 -3.85 3.50 3.00
N LEU A 50 -2.74 2.99 3.53
CA LEU A 50 -2.33 1.61 3.37
C LEU A 50 -2.72 0.83 4.61
N ASN A 51 -3.73 -0.03 4.50
CA ASN A 51 -4.16 -0.88 5.61
C ASN A 51 -3.54 -2.27 5.48
N LYS A 52 -2.66 -2.60 6.44
CA LYS A 52 -1.97 -3.89 6.49
C LYS A 52 -2.99 -5.01 6.66
N ASN A 53 -3.09 -5.88 5.68
CA ASN A 53 -3.98 -7.03 5.73
C ASN A 53 -3.29 -8.17 6.51
N MET A 54 -3.53 -8.22 7.82
CA MET A 54 -2.97 -9.28 8.68
C MET A 54 -3.54 -10.67 8.39
N ALA A 55 -4.73 -10.77 7.75
CA ALA A 55 -5.37 -12.05 7.47
C ALA A 55 -4.66 -12.86 6.37
N LEU A 56 -3.90 -12.20 5.48
CA LEU A 56 -3.16 -12.86 4.39
C LEU A 56 -1.70 -13.18 4.72
N MET A 57 -1.22 -12.83 5.92
CA MET A 57 0.13 -13.22 6.37
C MET A 57 0.21 -14.69 6.83
N GLY A 58 -0.91 -15.42 6.84
CA GLY A 58 -1.03 -16.79 7.33
C GLY A 58 -0.95 -17.91 6.28
N ARG A 59 -0.45 -17.66 5.07
CA ARG A 59 -0.20 -18.73 4.05
C ARG A 59 1.25 -18.78 3.57
N ALA A 60 2.19 -18.37 4.42
CA ALA A 60 3.59 -18.74 4.27
C ALA A 60 3.96 -19.60 5.48
N LEU A 61 4.24 -20.89 5.24
CA LEU A 61 4.50 -21.99 6.18
C LEU A 61 3.27 -22.82 6.60
N GLN A 62 2.75 -23.62 5.66
CA GLN A 62 2.51 -25.04 5.94
C GLN A 62 2.53 -25.86 4.65
#